data_AF-A0A1Q8AYM6-F1
#
_entry.id   AF-A0A1Q8AYM6-F1
#
_cell.length_a   1.000
_cell.length_b   1.000
_cell.length_c   1.000
_cell.angle_alpha   90.00
_cell.angle_beta   90.00
_cell.angle_gamma   90.00
#
_symmetry.space_group_name_H-M   'P 1'
#
loop_
_entity.id
_entity.type
_entity.pdbx_description
1 polymer ?
#
loop_
_entity_poly.entity_id
_entity_poly.type
_entity_poly.pdbx_seq_one_letter_code
_entity_poly.pdbx_strand_id
1 'polypeptide(L)'
;MEINRHNLPEDTAALQQMVAGLLEELEVREWRLRQLQYLVEQLLRYRYGPKRERVSENQLFLFAVTLLSAGEENAPAPEKPETSQPQRIGHGRQHLPKTLERRRVVYDLGERERRCPECQEELKHIGEEVSERLEYVPASLYVIEEACQKYACSNG
;
A
#
# COMPACT_ATOMS: atom_id res chain seq x y z
N MET A 1 0.85 14.52 38.62
CA MET A 1 1.85 14.47 39.70
C MET A 1 1.70 15.75 40.50
N GLU A 2 1.03 15.70 41.65
CA GLU A 2 0.90 16.85 42.53
C GLU A 2 2.18 16.98 43.34
N ILE A 3 2.88 18.11 43.23
CA ILE A 3 4.12 18.36 43.95
C ILE A 3 3.74 18.80 45.37
N ASN A 4 3.99 17.93 46.35
CA ASN A 4 3.75 18.22 47.76
C ASN A 4 4.78 19.24 48.27
N ARG A 5 4.33 20.48 48.50
CA ARG A 5 5.16 21.63 48.90
C ARG A 5 5.84 21.48 50.27
N HIS A 6 5.31 20.63 51.13
CA HIS A 6 5.80 20.38 52.49
C HIS A 6 7.09 19.52 52.55
N ASN A 7 7.50 18.92 51.44
CA ASN A 7 8.70 18.08 51.36
C ASN A 7 9.91 18.82 50.75
N LEU A 8 9.78 20.12 50.45
CA LEU A 8 10.87 20.91 49.91
C LEU A 8 11.77 21.44 51.03
N PRO A 9 13.10 21.45 50.85
CA PRO A 9 14.01 22.12 51.76
C PRO A 9 13.66 23.61 51.88
N GLU A 10 13.71 24.17 53.09
CA GLU A 10 13.53 25.62 53.32
C GLU A 10 14.82 26.42 53.00
N ASP A 11 15.95 25.73 52.90
CA ASP A 11 17.24 26.34 52.55
C ASP A 11 17.30 26.70 51.06
N THR A 12 17.58 27.97 50.77
CA THR A 12 17.63 28.51 49.41
C THR A 12 18.75 27.90 48.58
N ALA A 13 19.87 27.53 49.21
CA ALA A 13 20.99 26.88 48.52
C ALA A 13 20.62 25.45 48.08
N ALA A 14 19.95 24.69 48.95
CA ALA A 14 19.47 23.35 48.64
C ALA A 14 18.41 23.37 47.52
N LEU A 15 17.50 24.34 47.55
CA LEU A 15 16.51 24.53 46.48
C LEU A 15 17.16 24.86 45.13
N GLN A 16 18.17 25.74 45.11
CA GLN A 16 18.89 26.08 43.88
C GLN A 16 19.61 24.88 43.28
N GLN A 17 20.22 24.02 44.11
CA GLN A 17 20.84 22.77 43.66
C GLN A 17 19.80 21.79 43.10
N MET A 18 18.65 21.63 43.75
CA MET A 18 17.57 20.78 43.24
C MET A 18 17.03 21.29 41.91
N VAL A 19 16.83 22.61 41.76
CA VAL A 19 16.38 23.20 40.50
C VAL A 19 17.40 22.99 39.39
N ALA A 20 18.70 23.16 39.68
CA ALA A 20 19.76 22.89 38.70
C ALA A 20 19.74 21.42 38.24
N GLY A 21 19.67 20.47 39.18
CA GLY A 21 19.58 19.05 38.84
C GLY A 21 18.31 18.68 38.07
N LEU A 22 17.16 19.28 38.41
CA LEU A 22 15.92 19.08 37.67
C LEU A 22 15.99 19.64 36.24
N LEU A 23 16.66 20.77 36.03
CA LEU A 23 16.86 21.34 34.70
C LEU A 23 17.73 20.43 33.84
N GLU A 24 18.85 19.93 34.39
CA GLU A 24 19.70 18.95 33.71
C GLU A 24 18.93 17.67 33.34
N GLU A 25 18.13 17.13 34.27
CA GLU A 25 17.28 15.98 34.00
C GLU A 25 16.25 16.25 32.89
N LEU A 26 15.65 17.44 32.88
CA LEU A 26 14.70 17.85 31.83
C LEU A 26 15.38 17.91 30.47
N GLU A 27 16.57 18.51 30.37
CA GLU A 27 17.33 18.57 29.13
C GLU A 27 17.65 17.18 28.57
N VAL A 28 18.11 16.26 29.44
CA VAL A 28 18.39 14.87 29.04
C VAL A 28 17.13 14.16 28.56
N ARG A 29 15.99 14.35 29.26
CA ARG A 29 14.71 13.76 28.87
C ARG A 29 14.19 14.32 27.55
N GLU A 30 14.29 15.63 27.34
CA GLU A 30 13.91 16.26 26.08
C GLU A 30 14.76 15.76 24.92
N TRP A 31 16.07 15.66 25.11
CA TRP A 31 16.96 15.10 24.09
C TRP A 31 16.56 13.66 23.74
N ARG A 32 16.28 12.83 24.74
CA ARG A 32 15.80 11.45 24.56
C ARG A 32 14.48 11.41 23.78
N LEU A 33 13.53 12.28 24.11
CA LEU A 33 12.24 12.37 23.42
C LEU A 33 12.42 12.76 21.95
N ARG A 34 13.25 13.76 21.65
CA ARG A 34 13.55 14.15 20.26
C ARG A 34 14.18 13.01 19.48
N GLN A 35 15.13 12.29 20.08
CA GLN A 35 15.75 11.12 19.44
C GLN A 35 14.73 10.01 19.14
N LEU A 36 13.86 9.69 20.10
CA LEU A 36 12.82 8.68 19.90
C LEU A 36 11.81 9.11 18.84
N GLN A 37 11.37 10.37 18.85
CA GLN A 37 10.47 10.90 17.83
C GLN A 37 11.09 10.79 16.43
N TYR A 38 12.36 11.19 16.29
CA TYR A 38 13.09 11.06 15.03
C TYR A 38 13.15 9.61 14.54
N LEU A 39 13.50 8.66 15.43
CA LEU A 39 13.55 7.24 15.06
C LEU A 39 12.19 6.70 14.64
N VAL A 40 11.12 7.08 15.36
CA VAL A 40 9.75 6.69 14.99
C VAL A 40 9.38 7.26 13.62
N GLU A 41 9.69 8.52 13.34
CA GLU A 41 9.46 9.11 12.02
C GLU A 41 10.19 8.37 10.90
N GLN A 42 11.46 8.01 11.11
CA GLN A 42 12.23 7.22 10.15
C GLN A 42 11.63 5.83 9.93
N LEU A 43 11.20 5.15 10.99
CA LEU A 43 10.54 3.84 10.88
C LEU A 43 9.18 3.93 10.19
N LEU A 44 8.41 4.98 10.46
CA LEU A 44 7.13 5.24 9.78
C LEU A 44 7.36 5.54 8.30
N ARG A 45 8.37 6.34 7.94
CA ARG A 45 8.77 6.57 6.55
C ARG A 45 9.27 5.30 5.88
N TYR A 46 10.01 4.45 6.57
CA TYR A 46 10.45 3.17 6.02
C TYR A 46 9.28 2.20 5.77
N ARG A 47 8.33 2.11 6.71
CA ARG A 47 7.21 1.17 6.65
C ARG A 47 6.09 1.64 5.72
N TYR A 48 5.74 2.93 5.79
CA TYR A 48 4.56 3.52 5.14
C TYR A 48 4.90 4.65 4.17
N GLY A 49 6.15 5.11 4.15
CA GLY A 49 6.57 6.13 3.21
C GLY A 49 6.53 5.61 1.77
N PRO A 50 6.55 6.54 0.80
CA PRO A 50 6.47 6.19 -0.61
C PRO A 50 7.68 5.33 -0.99
N LYS A 51 7.44 4.05 -1.30
CA LYS A 51 8.44 3.12 -1.87
C LYS A 51 8.98 3.55 -3.25
N ARG A 52 8.58 4.73 -3.72
CA ARG A 52 8.81 5.30 -5.06
C ARG A 52 9.76 6.50 -5.07
N GLU A 53 10.53 6.75 -4.01
CA GLU A 53 11.80 7.47 -4.14
C GLU A 53 12.87 6.54 -4.75
N ARG A 54 12.56 5.94 -5.91
CA ARG A 54 13.60 5.45 -6.81
C ARG A 54 14.05 6.66 -7.58
N VAL A 55 15.00 7.40 -7.03
CA VAL A 55 15.77 8.32 -7.86
C VAL A 55 16.51 7.42 -8.83
N SER A 56 16.02 7.34 -10.07
CA SER A 56 16.69 6.54 -11.09
C SER A 56 18.07 7.14 -11.31
N GLU A 57 19.09 6.31 -11.56
CA GLU A 57 20.43 6.81 -11.93
C GLU A 57 20.33 7.78 -13.12
N ASN A 58 19.38 7.54 -14.02
CA ASN A 58 19.07 8.44 -15.13
C ASN A 58 18.50 9.80 -14.68
N GLN A 59 17.74 9.88 -13.58
CA GLN A 59 17.30 11.17 -12.99
C GLN A 59 18.43 11.91 -12.29
N LEU A 60 19.35 11.20 -11.62
CA LEU A 60 20.57 11.81 -11.08
C LEU A 60 21.46 12.32 -12.22
N PHE A 61 21.59 11.55 -13.29
CA PHE A 61 22.31 11.95 -14.49
C PHE A 61 21.65 13.17 -15.14
N LEU A 62 20.32 13.22 -15.24
CA LEU A 62 19.62 14.43 -15.70
C LEU A 62 19.96 15.63 -14.83
N PHE A 63 19.92 15.51 -13.49
CA PHE A 63 20.28 16.59 -12.58
C PHE A 63 21.76 17.04 -12.73
N ALA A 64 22.67 16.08 -12.90
CA ALA A 64 24.09 16.34 -13.15
C ALA A 64 24.31 17.01 -14.51
N VAL A 65 23.61 16.55 -15.55
CA VAL A 65 23.59 17.17 -16.87
C VAL A 65 22.98 18.56 -16.81
N THR A 66 21.89 18.83 -16.08
CA THR A 66 21.38 20.21 -15.96
C THR A 66 22.38 21.14 -15.26
N LEU A 67 23.12 20.62 -14.27
CA LEU A 67 24.21 21.35 -13.60
C LEU A 67 25.40 21.63 -14.53
N LEU A 68 25.71 20.70 -15.45
CA LEU A 68 26.81 20.80 -16.41
C LEU A 68 26.41 21.60 -17.67
N SER A 69 25.20 21.39 -18.18
CA SER A 69 24.62 22.04 -19.37
C SER A 69 24.05 23.42 -19.11
N ALA A 70 23.90 23.85 -17.85
CA ALA A 70 23.72 25.27 -17.52
C ALA A 70 24.88 26.16 -18.03
N GLY A 71 25.99 25.56 -18.49
CA GLY A 71 27.08 26.24 -19.19
C GLY A 71 27.14 26.05 -20.71
N GLU A 72 26.33 25.18 -21.32
CA GLU A 72 26.50 24.81 -22.73
C GLU A 72 25.15 24.57 -23.41
N GLU A 73 24.56 25.65 -23.93
CA GLU A 73 23.47 25.57 -24.91
C GLU A 73 24.02 25.16 -26.28
N ASN A 74 23.29 24.25 -26.93
CA ASN A 74 23.29 23.87 -28.36
C ASN A 74 24.08 22.62 -28.77
N ALA A 75 23.35 21.50 -28.93
CA ALA A 75 23.54 20.58 -30.06
C ALA A 75 22.28 19.71 -30.30
N PRO A 76 21.91 19.41 -31.56
CA PRO A 76 20.67 18.71 -31.91
C PRO A 76 20.76 17.18 -31.76
N ALA A 77 19.60 16.55 -31.55
CA ALA A 77 19.43 15.15 -31.22
C ALA A 77 19.64 14.18 -32.40
N PRO A 78 20.22 12.98 -32.19
CA PRO A 78 20.29 11.94 -33.22
C PRO A 78 19.03 11.07 -33.25
N GLU A 79 18.62 10.67 -34.46
CA GLU A 79 17.52 9.76 -34.75
C GLU A 79 17.81 8.34 -34.23
N LYS A 80 16.80 7.70 -33.64
CA LYS A 80 16.90 6.36 -33.03
C LYS A 80 16.47 5.28 -34.04
N PRO A 81 17.20 4.16 -34.14
CA PRO A 81 16.77 3.03 -34.96
C PRO A 81 15.59 2.28 -34.32
N GLU A 82 14.68 1.84 -35.17
CA GLU A 82 13.51 1.03 -34.81
C GLU A 82 13.96 -0.32 -34.23
N THR A 83 13.77 -0.48 -32.92
CA THR A 83 13.89 -1.78 -32.25
C THR A 83 12.48 -2.30 -31.99
N SER A 84 12.23 -3.53 -32.43
CA SER A 84 11.00 -4.27 -32.15
C SER A 84 10.81 -4.36 -30.64
N GLN A 85 9.75 -3.72 -30.15
CA GLN A 85 9.48 -3.67 -28.71
C GLN A 85 9.12 -5.08 -28.21
N PRO A 86 9.78 -5.61 -27.17
CA PRO A 86 9.30 -6.80 -26.49
C PRO A 86 7.90 -6.54 -25.96
N GLN A 87 6.99 -7.51 -26.12
CA GLN A 87 5.62 -7.40 -25.64
C GLN A 87 5.63 -6.97 -24.17
N ARG A 88 5.13 -5.76 -23.92
CA ARG A 88 5.04 -5.20 -22.58
C ARG A 88 4.10 -6.09 -21.77
N ILE A 89 4.65 -6.81 -20.80
CA ILE A 89 3.86 -7.49 -19.77
C ILE A 89 3.10 -6.36 -19.05
N GLY A 90 1.80 -6.26 -19.32
CA GLY A 90 0.96 -5.20 -18.79
C GLY A 90 1.05 -5.16 -17.26
N HIS A 91 1.00 -3.95 -16.69
CA HIS A 91 1.06 -3.70 -15.25
C HIS A 91 -0.22 -4.11 -14.50
N GLY A 92 -0.92 -5.14 -14.99
CA GLY A 92 -2.13 -5.68 -14.40
C GLY A 92 -1.85 -6.56 -13.18
N ARG A 93 -2.90 -6.88 -12.43
CA ARG A 93 -2.83 -7.89 -11.38
C ARG A 93 -2.43 -9.22 -12.02
N GLN A 94 -1.36 -9.84 -11.52
CA GLN A 94 -1.00 -11.18 -11.96
C GLN A 94 -2.12 -12.16 -11.58
N HIS A 95 -2.45 -13.07 -12.49
CA HIS A 95 -3.37 -14.16 -12.20
C HIS A 95 -2.84 -15.00 -11.03
N LEU A 96 -3.77 -15.57 -10.25
CA LEU A 96 -3.39 -16.45 -9.17
C LEU A 96 -2.65 -17.69 -9.70
N PRO A 97 -1.64 -18.20 -8.98
CA PRO A 97 -0.87 -19.36 -9.43
C PRO A 97 -1.76 -20.55 -9.79
N LYS A 98 -1.47 -21.21 -10.91
CA LYS A 98 -2.20 -22.41 -11.35
C LYS A 98 -2.00 -23.62 -10.43
N THR A 99 -0.93 -23.60 -9.64
CA THR A 99 -0.56 -24.66 -8.70
C THR A 99 -1.45 -24.72 -7.46
N LEU A 100 -2.18 -23.63 -7.14
CA LEU A 100 -3.10 -23.62 -6.01
C LEU A 100 -4.37 -24.41 -6.33
N GLU A 101 -4.86 -25.17 -5.36
CA GLU A 101 -6.12 -25.90 -5.47
C GLU A 101 -7.28 -24.92 -5.72
N ARG A 102 -8.16 -25.25 -6.68
CA ARG A 102 -9.35 -24.46 -7.02
C ARG A 102 -10.59 -25.18 -6.54
N ARG A 103 -11.40 -24.49 -5.74
CA ARG A 103 -12.70 -24.96 -5.25
C ARG A 103 -13.79 -24.13 -5.89
N ARG A 104 -14.55 -24.74 -6.79
CA ARG A 104 -15.62 -24.06 -7.53
C ARG A 104 -16.92 -24.06 -6.73
N VAL A 105 -17.48 -22.89 -6.52
CA VAL A 105 -18.80 -22.67 -5.91
C VAL A 105 -19.72 -22.10 -6.97
N VAL A 106 -20.79 -22.82 -7.29
CA VAL A 106 -21.76 -22.41 -8.31
C VAL A 106 -22.95 -21.74 -7.65
N TYR A 107 -23.21 -20.49 -8.04
CA TYR A 107 -24.40 -19.75 -7.63
C TYR A 107 -25.39 -19.77 -8.79
N ASP A 108 -26.50 -20.48 -8.58
CA ASP A 108 -27.54 -20.69 -9.56
C ASP A 108 -28.88 -20.15 -9.01
N LEU A 109 -29.77 -19.71 -9.90
CA LEU A 109 -31.10 -19.25 -9.56
C LEU A 109 -31.95 -20.43 -9.04
N GLY A 110 -32.77 -20.16 -8.02
CA GLY A 110 -33.75 -21.13 -7.56
C GLY A 110 -34.83 -21.38 -8.63
N GLU A 111 -35.53 -22.52 -8.56
CA GLU A 111 -36.53 -22.92 -9.57
C GLU A 111 -37.60 -21.84 -9.84
N ARG A 112 -37.99 -21.08 -8.80
CA ARG A 112 -38.99 -20.00 -8.90
C ARG A 112 -38.45 -18.75 -9.61
N GLU A 113 -37.15 -18.51 -9.52
CA GLU A 113 -36.47 -17.34 -10.09
C GLU A 113 -36.03 -17.59 -11.54
N ARG A 114 -36.06 -18.86 -12.00
CA ARG A 114 -35.78 -19.25 -13.39
C ARG A 114 -36.92 -18.93 -14.36
N ARG A 115 -37.95 -18.21 -13.93
CA ARG A 115 -39.04 -17.77 -14.80
C ARG A 115 -38.97 -16.26 -14.97
N CYS A 116 -39.10 -15.80 -16.20
CA CYS A 116 -39.12 -14.37 -16.47
C CYS A 116 -40.37 -13.72 -15.85
N PRO A 117 -40.22 -12.59 -15.14
CA PRO A 117 -41.38 -11.89 -14.56
C PRO A 117 -42.33 -11.30 -15.62
N GLU A 118 -41.84 -11.05 -16.83
CA GLU A 118 -42.63 -10.43 -17.92
C GLU A 118 -43.21 -11.48 -18.88
N CYS A 119 -42.36 -12.36 -19.42
CA CYS A 119 -42.75 -13.37 -20.41
C CYS A 119 -43.28 -14.67 -19.79
N GLN A 120 -43.08 -14.90 -18.48
CA GLN A 120 -43.40 -16.13 -17.71
C GLN A 120 -42.77 -17.44 -18.24
N GLU A 121 -42.03 -17.35 -19.35
CA GLU A 121 -41.22 -18.43 -19.89
C GLU A 121 -39.96 -18.68 -19.03
N GLU A 122 -39.39 -19.87 -19.20
CA GLU A 122 -38.14 -20.24 -18.55
C GLU A 122 -36.97 -19.41 -19.11
N LEU A 123 -36.18 -18.83 -18.20
CA LEU A 123 -34.98 -18.10 -18.57
C LEU A 123 -33.93 -19.07 -19.12
N LYS A 124 -33.29 -18.69 -20.22
CA LYS A 124 -32.21 -19.46 -20.82
C LYS A 124 -30.89 -19.08 -20.19
N HIS A 125 -30.07 -20.10 -19.92
CA HIS A 125 -28.69 -19.90 -19.50
C HIS A 125 -27.87 -19.31 -20.65
N ILE A 126 -27.12 -18.24 -20.38
CA ILE A 126 -26.35 -17.48 -21.38
C ILE A 126 -24.85 -17.51 -21.11
N GLY A 127 -24.47 -17.81 -19.87
CA GLY A 127 -23.07 -17.92 -19.50
C GLY A 127 -22.89 -17.84 -18.01
N GLU A 128 -21.65 -17.63 -17.61
CA GLU A 128 -21.29 -17.49 -16.20
C GLU A 128 -20.26 -16.40 -16.02
N GLU A 129 -20.32 -15.75 -14.87
CA GLU A 129 -19.29 -14.83 -14.41
C GLU A 129 -18.51 -15.50 -13.30
N VAL A 130 -17.19 -15.63 -13.53
CA VAL A 130 -16.29 -16.33 -12.63
C VAL A 130 -15.38 -15.31 -11.95
N SER A 131 -15.45 -15.23 -10.62
CA SER A 131 -14.51 -14.49 -9.78
C SER A 131 -13.63 -15.43 -8.97
N GLU A 132 -12.32 -15.18 -8.98
CA GLU A 132 -11.35 -15.92 -8.17
C GLU A 132 -11.03 -15.17 -6.88
N ARG A 133 -11.07 -15.85 -5.74
CA ARG A 133 -10.64 -15.32 -4.44
C ARG A 133 -9.67 -16.28 -3.75
N LEU A 134 -8.55 -15.76 -3.26
CA LEU A 134 -7.59 -16.54 -2.45
C LEU A 134 -8.12 -16.68 -1.02
N GLU A 135 -8.13 -17.90 -0.50
CA GLU A 135 -8.52 -18.22 0.88
C GLU A 135 -7.37 -18.89 1.63
N TYR A 136 -7.22 -18.53 2.90
CA TYR A 136 -6.16 -19.03 3.77
C TYR A 136 -6.72 -19.97 4.82
N VAL A 137 -6.12 -21.14 4.91
CA VAL A 137 -6.29 -22.08 6.01
C VAL A 137 -4.91 -22.28 6.63
N PRO A 138 -4.77 -22.45 7.95
CA PRO A 138 -3.46 -22.62 8.57
C PRO A 138 -2.58 -23.65 7.81
N ALA A 139 -1.42 -23.19 7.35
CA ALA A 139 -0.45 -23.93 6.52
C ALA A 139 -0.85 -24.25 5.06
N SER A 140 -1.95 -23.71 4.52
CA SER A 140 -2.34 -23.89 3.11
C SER A 140 -3.08 -22.69 2.52
N LEU A 141 -3.03 -22.58 1.19
CA LEU A 141 -3.76 -21.60 0.39
C LEU A 141 -4.54 -22.33 -0.68
N TYR A 142 -5.78 -21.92 -0.91
CA TYR A 142 -6.55 -22.37 -2.06
C TYR A 142 -7.32 -21.19 -2.66
N VAL A 143 -7.84 -21.40 -3.86
CA VAL A 143 -8.63 -20.41 -4.59
C VAL A 143 -10.08 -20.87 -4.59
N ILE A 144 -10.99 -20.00 -4.17
CA ILE A 144 -12.43 -20.16 -4.42
C ILE A 144 -12.72 -19.56 -5.79
N GLU A 145 -13.28 -20.36 -6.68
CA GLU A 145 -13.86 -19.90 -7.94
C GLU A 145 -15.38 -19.76 -7.77
N GLU A 146 -15.85 -18.53 -7.65
CA GLU A 146 -17.26 -18.22 -7.54
C GLU A 146 -17.84 -18.07 -8.95
N ALA A 147 -18.67 -19.03 -9.38
CA ALA A 147 -19.29 -19.05 -10.69
C ALA A 147 -20.78 -18.67 -10.58
N CYS A 148 -21.09 -17.41 -10.88
CA CYS A 148 -22.44 -16.89 -10.92
C CYS A 148 -23.08 -17.15 -12.28
N GLN A 149 -24.12 -17.98 -12.31
CA GLN A 149 -24.82 -18.33 -13.54
C GLN A 149 -25.67 -17.17 -14.05
N LYS A 150 -25.57 -16.87 -15.36
CA LYS A 150 -26.30 -15.79 -16.03
C LYS A 150 -27.41 -16.36 -16.89
N TYR A 151 -28.57 -15.72 -16.79
CA TYR A 151 -29.78 -16.10 -17.50
C TYR A 151 -30.42 -14.89 -18.19
N ALA A 152 -31.11 -15.09 -19.32
CA ALA A 152 -32.05 -14.07 -19.86
C ALA A 152 -33.28 -14.70 -20.52
N CYS A 153 -34.35 -13.89 -20.67
CA CYS A 153 -35.54 -14.28 -21.45
C CYS A 153 -35.18 -14.25 -22.94
N SER A 154 -35.81 -15.14 -23.73
CA SER A 154 -35.60 -15.18 -25.19
C SER A 154 -36.32 -14.05 -25.93
N ASN A 155 -37.30 -13.43 -25.27
CA ASN A 155 -38.18 -12.41 -25.84
C ASN A 155 -37.76 -10.99 -25.43
N GLY A 156 -36.58 -10.83 -24.81
CA GLY A 156 -36.04 -9.58 -24.29
C GLY A 156 -34.68 -9.24 -24.87
#